data_AF-A0A1D6II64-F1
#
_entry.id   AF-A0A1D6II64-F1
#
_cell.length_a   1.000
_cell.length_b   1.000
_cell.length_c   1.000
_cell.angle_alpha   90.00
_cell.angle_beta   90.00
_cell.angle_gamma   90.00
#
_symmetry.space_group_name_H-M   'P 1'
#
loop_
_entity.id
_entity.type
_entity.pdbx_description
1 polymer ?
#
loop_
_entity_poly.entity_id
_entity_poly.type
_entity_poly.pdbx_seq_one_letter_code
_entity_poly.pdbx_strand_id
1 'polypeptide(L)'
;MVSLGLRNSQETWSLADNSRVFLEALKLFFEKREKEIGSLIFDKDDQLAVEFVTAAANIRASSFGIPLHSLFEAKGVAGNIVHAVATTNAIIAGLIVIEAIKVLKGDHQDYRMTYCLEHPSRKMLLMPVEPFEPSKSCYVCSETPLVLEVNTKTTKLREVIEKVIKSKLGMNLPLIMVGATLVFEDGEDLEEDEIANYALNLEKVLAELPAPVLNGTTLTVEDFHQELKCSINIKHRDEFDEEKEPDGMVLAGWSGPVDKQITSNGENRSVPSSSNTEDVDGTAEDISVKPGMKRKLNEILEAKENLDALENPSDVDSSGTQVVEDDDNDDLVMFDEDPRQDKKMRLQ
;
A
#
# COMPACT_ATOMS: atom_id res chain seq x y z
N MET A 1 28.11 -16.24 -0.37
CA MET A 1 27.34 -16.57 0.85
C MET A 1 26.72 -17.94 0.66
N VAL A 2 26.71 -18.77 1.71
CA VAL A 2 26.22 -20.15 1.63
C VAL A 2 24.70 -20.10 1.70
N SER A 3 24.01 -20.29 0.58
CA SER A 3 22.56 -20.55 0.57
C SER A 3 22.30 -21.86 1.31
N LEU A 4 21.28 -21.91 2.16
CA LEU A 4 20.91 -23.07 2.96
C LEU A 4 20.33 -24.25 2.16
N GLY A 5 20.42 -24.22 0.82
CA GLY A 5 20.28 -25.40 -0.03
C GLY A 5 18.99 -25.47 -0.85
N LEU A 6 18.14 -24.45 -0.81
CA LEU A 6 16.92 -24.37 -1.64
C LEU A 6 17.20 -23.46 -2.84
N ARG A 7 17.37 -24.08 -4.02
CA ARG A 7 17.98 -23.42 -5.19
C ARG A 7 17.04 -22.48 -5.93
N ASN A 8 15.72 -22.68 -5.82
CA ASN A 8 14.72 -21.87 -6.50
C ASN A 8 14.06 -20.91 -5.50
N SER A 9 14.28 -19.61 -5.68
CA SER A 9 13.72 -18.57 -4.81
C SER A 9 12.23 -18.33 -5.01
N GLN A 10 11.67 -18.77 -6.14
CA GLN A 10 10.25 -18.65 -6.46
C GLN A 10 9.44 -19.85 -5.99
N GLU A 11 10.09 -20.94 -5.61
CA GLU A 11 9.39 -22.10 -5.04
C GLU A 11 9.02 -21.86 -3.59
N THR A 12 7.77 -22.16 -3.25
CA THR A 12 7.28 -22.15 -1.88
C THR A 12 7.82 -23.36 -1.12
N TRP A 13 8.51 -23.11 -0.02
CA TRP A 13 9.09 -24.16 0.82
C TRP A 13 8.01 -24.87 1.65
N SER A 14 8.16 -26.19 1.84
CA SER A 14 7.27 -26.91 2.74
C SER A 14 7.48 -26.48 4.20
N LEU A 15 6.55 -26.79 5.09
CA LEU A 15 6.71 -26.50 6.53
C LEU A 15 7.96 -27.17 7.12
N ALA A 16 8.29 -28.38 6.65
CA ALA A 16 9.49 -29.10 7.07
C ALA A 16 10.77 -28.41 6.59
N ASP A 17 10.78 -27.88 5.36
CA ASP A 17 11.91 -27.12 4.81
C ASP A 17 12.10 -25.80 5.54
N ASN A 18 11.02 -25.05 5.78
CA ASN A 18 11.07 -23.82 6.57
C ASN A 18 11.64 -24.09 7.98
N SER A 19 11.21 -25.18 8.64
CA SER A 19 11.72 -25.55 9.97
C SER A 19 13.23 -25.84 9.96
N ARG A 20 13.72 -26.53 8.92
CA ARG A 20 15.16 -26.81 8.74
C ARG A 20 15.96 -25.54 8.48
N VAL A 21 15.50 -24.70 7.56
CA VAL A 21 16.13 -23.42 7.22
C VAL A 21 16.20 -22.51 8.44
N PHE A 22 15.11 -22.40 9.20
CA PHE A 22 15.06 -21.60 10.43
C PHE A 22 16.13 -22.03 11.44
N LEU A 23 16.22 -23.34 11.71
CA LEU A 23 17.19 -23.87 12.68
C LEU A 23 18.63 -23.68 12.22
N GLU A 24 18.94 -23.97 10.95
CA GLU A 24 20.30 -23.83 10.42
C GLU A 24 20.69 -22.35 10.30
N ALA A 25 19.75 -21.47 9.92
CA ALA A 25 20.00 -20.04 9.89
C ALA A 25 20.32 -19.49 11.29
N LEU A 26 19.55 -19.90 12.31
CA LEU A 26 19.80 -19.53 13.69
C LEU A 26 21.19 -19.99 14.16
N LYS A 27 21.54 -21.25 13.87
CA LYS A 27 22.87 -21.80 14.15
C LYS A 27 23.98 -20.99 13.49
N LEU A 28 23.84 -20.64 12.21
CA LEU A 28 24.82 -19.83 11.48
C LEU A 28 24.96 -18.42 12.07
N PHE A 29 23.87 -17.81 12.55
CA PHE A 29 23.95 -16.53 13.26
C PHE A 29 24.78 -16.66 14.54
N PHE A 30 24.54 -17.68 15.36
CA PHE A 30 25.31 -17.89 16.58
C PHE A 30 26.76 -18.29 16.34
N GLU A 31 27.05 -19.13 15.35
CA GLU A 31 28.41 -19.62 15.11
C GLU A 31 29.29 -18.66 14.31
N LYS A 32 28.71 -17.90 13.38
CA LYS A 32 29.46 -17.08 12.41
C LYS A 32 29.24 -15.58 12.55
N ARG A 33 28.15 -15.16 13.20
CA ARG A 33 27.74 -13.74 13.32
C ARG A 33 27.36 -13.35 14.75
N GLU A 34 27.97 -14.00 15.74
CA GLU A 34 27.68 -13.80 17.17
C GLU A 34 27.71 -12.31 17.58
N LYS A 35 28.68 -11.56 17.06
CA LYS A 35 28.87 -10.12 17.35
C LYS A 35 27.74 -9.23 16.84
N GLU A 36 26.91 -9.72 15.93
CA GLU A 36 25.81 -8.98 15.34
C GLU A 36 24.50 -9.21 16.09
N ILE A 37 24.44 -10.21 16.97
CA ILE A 37 23.24 -10.55 17.73
C ILE A 37 22.84 -9.38 18.64
N GLY A 38 21.58 -8.96 18.53
CA GLY A 38 21.03 -7.81 19.26
C GLY A 38 21.28 -6.45 18.62
N SER A 39 22.17 -6.36 17.62
CA SER A 39 22.44 -5.12 16.87
C SER A 39 22.25 -5.26 15.36
N LEU A 40 21.86 -6.45 14.88
CA LEU A 40 21.66 -6.71 13.46
C LEU A 40 20.51 -5.85 12.92
N ILE A 41 20.80 -5.10 11.87
CA ILE A 41 19.81 -4.38 11.08
C ILE A 41 19.50 -5.26 9.86
N PHE A 42 18.21 -5.50 9.61
CA PHE A 42 17.80 -6.30 8.46
C PHE A 42 18.27 -5.65 7.15
N ASP A 43 18.87 -6.46 6.29
CA ASP A 43 19.27 -6.10 4.93
C ASP A 43 18.68 -7.13 3.96
N LYS A 44 17.97 -6.66 2.93
CA LYS A 44 17.36 -7.51 1.91
C LYS A 44 18.40 -8.22 1.04
N ASP A 45 19.64 -7.74 1.01
CA ASP A 45 20.74 -8.35 0.26
C ASP A 45 21.58 -9.30 1.12
N ASP A 46 21.26 -9.39 2.42
CA ASP A 46 21.77 -10.42 3.32
C ASP A 46 20.92 -11.69 3.20
N GLN A 47 21.42 -12.63 2.40
CA GLN A 47 20.74 -13.90 2.13
C GLN A 47 20.36 -14.66 3.41
N LEU A 48 21.23 -14.67 4.43
CA LEU A 48 20.97 -15.42 5.66
C LEU A 48 19.83 -14.78 6.47
N ALA A 49 19.79 -13.44 6.53
CA ALA A 49 18.71 -12.72 7.19
C ALA A 49 17.37 -12.91 6.46
N VAL A 50 17.36 -12.88 5.13
CA VAL A 50 16.15 -13.12 4.33
C VAL A 50 15.65 -14.56 4.46
N GLU A 51 16.54 -15.55 4.42
CA GLU A 51 16.18 -16.97 4.62
C GLU A 51 15.61 -17.19 6.03
N PHE A 52 16.20 -16.56 7.05
CA PHE A 52 15.69 -16.61 8.43
C PHE A 52 14.29 -16.00 8.56
N VAL A 53 14.07 -14.78 8.04
CA VAL A 53 12.77 -14.08 8.10
C VAL A 53 11.70 -14.86 7.34
N THR A 54 12.00 -15.34 6.14
CA THR A 54 11.08 -16.15 5.32
C THR A 54 10.64 -17.41 6.06
N ALA A 55 11.61 -18.16 6.59
CA ALA A 55 11.33 -19.39 7.31
C ALA A 55 10.48 -19.15 8.57
N ALA A 56 10.84 -18.14 9.37
CA ALA A 56 10.09 -17.77 10.57
C ALA A 56 8.66 -17.30 10.24
N ALA A 57 8.50 -16.48 9.20
CA ALA A 57 7.22 -15.97 8.75
C ALA A 57 6.30 -17.09 8.24
N ASN A 58 6.82 -18.04 7.45
CA ASN A 58 6.06 -19.17 6.95
C ASN A 58 5.62 -20.15 8.05
N ILE A 59 6.49 -20.42 9.04
CA ILE A 59 6.12 -21.23 10.22
C ILE A 59 4.96 -20.56 10.98
N ARG A 60 5.05 -19.23 11.15
CA ARG A 60 3.97 -18.45 11.77
C ARG A 60 2.70 -18.50 10.91
N ALA A 61 2.78 -18.26 9.60
CA ALA A 61 1.65 -18.28 8.67
C ALA A 61 0.89 -19.61 8.73
N SER A 62 1.62 -20.74 8.72
CA SER A 62 1.04 -22.07 8.87
C SER A 62 0.25 -22.24 10.17
N SER A 63 0.63 -21.57 11.26
CA SER A 63 -0.07 -21.64 12.54
C SER A 63 -1.43 -20.94 12.53
N PHE A 64 -1.66 -20.04 11.56
CA PHE A 64 -2.89 -19.28 11.39
C PHE A 64 -3.67 -19.69 10.11
N GLY A 65 -3.27 -20.78 9.44
CA GLY A 65 -3.91 -21.21 8.19
C GLY A 65 -3.68 -20.28 7.00
N ILE A 66 -2.65 -19.42 7.07
CA ILE A 66 -2.28 -18.49 6.00
C ILE A 66 -1.38 -19.21 5.00
N PRO A 67 -1.58 -19.05 3.67
CA PRO A 67 -0.70 -19.62 2.66
C PRO A 67 0.77 -19.23 2.85
N LEU A 68 1.66 -20.15 2.53
CA LEU A 68 3.10 -19.92 2.62
C LEU A 68 3.59 -19.10 1.42
N HIS A 69 4.60 -18.29 1.64
CA HIS A 69 5.25 -17.48 0.60
C HIS A 69 6.59 -18.07 0.19
N SER A 70 6.94 -17.87 -1.07
CA SER A 70 8.28 -18.11 -1.59
C SER A 70 9.30 -17.13 -0.99
N LEU A 71 10.59 -17.47 -1.09
CA LEU A 71 11.68 -16.60 -0.67
C LEU A 71 11.66 -15.25 -1.40
N PHE A 72 11.30 -15.28 -2.69
CA PHE A 72 11.21 -14.09 -3.53
C PHE A 72 10.12 -13.12 -3.04
N GLU A 73 8.91 -13.63 -2.80
CA GLU A 73 7.80 -12.83 -2.26
C GLU A 73 8.13 -12.27 -0.88
N ALA A 74 8.65 -13.12 0.02
CA ALA A 74 9.01 -12.71 1.38
C ALA A 74 10.10 -11.62 1.37
N LYS A 75 11.12 -11.73 0.50
CA LYS A 75 12.13 -10.67 0.31
C LYS A 75 11.49 -9.36 -0.15
N GLY A 76 10.55 -9.43 -1.10
CA GLY A 76 9.81 -8.27 -1.61
C GLY A 76 9.00 -7.57 -0.51
N VAL A 77 8.26 -8.34 0.29
CA VAL A 77 7.47 -7.80 1.41
C VAL A 77 8.38 -7.22 2.50
N ALA A 78 9.34 -8.01 3.00
CA ALA A 78 10.21 -7.62 4.10
C ALA A 78 11.05 -6.37 3.77
N GLY A 79 11.55 -6.27 2.54
CA GLY A 79 12.34 -5.12 2.07
C GLY A 79 11.55 -3.81 1.96
N ASN A 80 10.21 -3.87 1.98
CA ASN A 80 9.32 -2.72 1.81
C ASN A 80 8.54 -2.37 3.09
N ILE A 81 8.84 -3.00 4.24
CA ILE A 81 8.17 -2.69 5.51
C ILE A 81 8.53 -1.27 5.96
N VAL A 82 7.51 -0.43 6.16
CA VAL A 82 7.64 0.88 6.77
C VAL A 82 7.29 0.79 8.25
N HIS A 83 8.18 1.29 9.11
CA HIS A 83 7.95 1.32 10.55
C HIS A 83 6.75 2.20 10.90
N ALA A 84 5.83 1.68 11.70
CA ALA A 84 4.72 2.45 12.23
C ALA A 84 5.12 3.11 13.56
N VAL A 85 4.69 4.36 13.75
CA VAL A 85 4.87 5.10 15.00
C VAL A 85 3.50 5.54 15.50
N ALA A 86 3.17 5.21 16.76
CA ALA A 86 1.86 5.47 17.32
C ALA A 86 1.47 6.97 17.30
N THR A 87 2.43 7.86 17.49
CA THR A 87 2.20 9.31 17.46
C THR A 87 1.80 9.81 16.07
N THR A 88 2.35 9.24 15.00
CA THR A 88 1.92 9.57 13.63
C THR A 88 0.45 9.21 13.42
N ASN A 89 0.02 8.03 13.87
CA ASN A 89 -1.39 7.63 13.78
C ASN A 89 -2.30 8.58 14.57
N ALA A 90 -1.89 9.01 15.76
CA ALA A 90 -2.65 9.96 16.57
C ALA A 90 -2.80 11.33 15.88
N ILE A 91 -1.72 11.84 15.26
CA ILE A 91 -1.75 13.09 14.49
C ILE A 91 -2.70 12.97 13.30
N ILE A 92 -2.56 11.91 12.50
CA ILE A 92 -3.42 11.70 11.31
C ILE A 92 -4.89 11.52 11.72
N ALA A 93 -5.17 10.78 12.79
CA ALA A 93 -6.54 10.62 13.30
C ALA A 93 -7.17 11.98 13.70
N GLY A 94 -6.41 12.85 14.37
CA GLY A 94 -6.86 14.20 14.67
C GLY A 94 -7.18 15.02 13.42
N LEU A 95 -6.32 14.93 12.39
CA LEU A 95 -6.56 15.61 11.11
C LEU A 95 -7.80 15.09 10.39
N ILE A 96 -8.06 13.78 10.42
CA ILE A 96 -9.28 13.18 9.85
C ILE A 96 -10.53 13.79 10.48
N VAL A 97 -10.57 13.89 11.82
CA VAL A 97 -11.72 14.46 12.54
C VAL A 97 -11.90 15.96 12.21
N ILE A 98 -10.80 16.71 12.08
CA ILE A 98 -10.86 18.12 11.69
C ILE A 98 -11.49 18.28 10.30
N GLU A 99 -11.07 17.50 9.31
CA GLU A 99 -11.69 17.55 7.97
C GLU A 99 -13.14 17.05 7.98
N ALA A 100 -13.46 16.01 8.76
CA ALA A 100 -14.83 15.51 8.90
C ALA A 100 -15.78 16.58 9.47
N ILE A 101 -15.35 17.39 10.43
CA ILE A 101 -16.15 18.52 10.94
C ILE A 101 -16.46 19.53 9.84
N LYS A 102 -15.50 19.82 8.95
CA LYS A 102 -15.73 20.71 7.79
C LYS A 102 -16.75 20.12 6.84
N VAL A 103 -16.68 18.80 6.58
CA VAL A 103 -17.65 18.09 5.75
C VAL A 103 -19.07 18.21 6.31
N LEU A 104 -19.24 17.98 7.61
CA LEU A 104 -20.55 18.06 8.27
C LEU A 104 -21.12 19.49 8.27
N LYS A 105 -20.27 20.51 8.23
CA LYS A 105 -20.68 21.92 8.12
C LYS A 105 -20.97 22.36 6.68
N GLY A 106 -20.67 21.52 5.68
CA GLY A 106 -20.75 21.90 4.27
C GLY A 106 -19.67 22.89 3.84
N ASP A 107 -18.56 22.96 4.57
CA ASP A 107 -17.48 23.92 4.35
C ASP A 107 -16.42 23.37 3.36
N HIS A 108 -16.88 23.15 2.13
CA HIS A 108 -16.09 22.47 1.09
C HIS A 108 -14.86 23.26 0.62
N GLN A 109 -14.89 24.59 0.77
CA GLN A 109 -13.80 25.49 0.31
C GLN A 109 -12.56 25.42 1.21
N ASP A 110 -12.75 25.03 2.47
CA ASP A 110 -11.69 24.96 3.48
C ASP A 110 -11.10 23.55 3.65
N TYR A 111 -11.47 22.60 2.78
CA TYR A 111 -10.86 21.28 2.75
C TYR A 111 -9.37 21.35 2.42
N ARG A 112 -8.55 20.59 3.15
CA ARG A 112 -7.11 20.51 2.88
C ARG A 112 -6.64 19.07 2.93
N MET A 113 -5.82 18.70 1.94
CA MET A 113 -4.99 17.50 2.06
C MET A 113 -3.74 17.88 2.85
N THR A 114 -3.61 17.35 4.07
CA THR A 114 -2.49 17.71 4.96
C THR A 114 -1.45 16.62 5.01
N TYR A 115 -0.21 16.94 4.61
CA TYR A 115 0.93 16.05 4.73
C TYR A 115 1.64 16.24 6.07
N CYS A 116 1.85 15.14 6.82
CA CYS A 116 2.74 15.14 7.98
C CYS A 116 4.17 14.80 7.51
N LEU A 117 5.06 15.79 7.56
CA LEU A 117 6.46 15.63 7.14
C LEU A 117 7.30 15.02 8.26
N GLU A 118 8.40 14.34 7.91
CA GLU A 118 9.39 13.87 8.88
C GLU A 118 10.20 15.02 9.48
N HIS A 119 10.49 16.03 8.65
CA HIS A 119 11.20 17.23 9.05
C HIS A 119 10.44 18.48 8.59
N PRO A 120 10.41 19.55 9.40
CA PRO A 120 9.73 20.77 9.01
C PRO A 120 10.28 21.33 7.69
N SER A 121 9.40 21.56 6.73
CA SER A 121 9.69 22.29 5.50
C SER A 121 9.00 23.64 5.56
N ARG A 122 9.70 24.73 5.23
CA ARG A 122 9.17 26.10 5.33
C ARG A 122 8.57 26.41 6.72
N LYS A 123 9.19 25.87 7.79
CA LYS A 123 8.73 25.97 9.20
C LYS A 123 7.40 25.27 9.51
N MET A 124 6.91 24.40 8.61
CA MET A 124 5.71 23.61 8.81
C MET A 124 6.04 22.12 8.83
N LEU A 125 5.58 21.43 9.88
CA LEU A 125 5.59 19.97 9.94
C LEU A 125 4.33 19.38 9.29
N LEU A 126 3.20 20.04 9.51
CA LEU A 126 1.93 19.75 8.87
C LEU A 126 1.76 20.71 7.71
N MET A 127 1.78 20.20 6.49
CA MET A 127 1.74 20.97 5.27
C MET A 127 0.38 20.78 4.58
N PRO A 128 -0.58 21.69 4.78
CA PRO A 128 -1.84 21.64 4.06
C PRO A 128 -1.64 22.04 2.61
N VAL A 129 -2.26 21.30 1.70
CA VAL A 129 -2.38 21.65 0.28
C VAL A 129 -3.85 21.61 -0.12
N GLU A 130 -4.19 22.33 -1.19
CA GLU A 130 -5.50 22.21 -1.80
C GLU A 130 -5.68 20.79 -2.39
N PRO A 131 -6.86 20.18 -2.23
CA PRO A 131 -7.17 18.91 -2.87
C PRO A 131 -7.00 19.00 -4.38
N PHE A 132 -6.53 17.92 -5.00
CA PHE A 132 -6.43 17.84 -6.46
C PHE A 132 -7.82 17.71 -7.09
N GLU A 133 -8.00 18.38 -8.23
CA GLU A 133 -9.18 18.17 -9.08
C GLU A 133 -9.22 16.72 -9.62
N PRO A 134 -10.42 16.17 -9.88
CA PRO A 134 -10.56 14.84 -10.47
C PRO A 134 -9.75 14.69 -11.75
N SER A 135 -8.95 13.63 -11.84
CA SER A 135 -8.16 13.37 -13.04
C SER A 135 -9.06 12.94 -14.20
N LYS A 136 -8.90 13.61 -15.35
CA LYS A 136 -9.62 13.28 -16.58
C LYS A 136 -9.24 11.91 -17.15
N SER A 137 -8.10 11.34 -16.75
CA SER A 137 -7.67 10.02 -17.19
C SER A 137 -8.06 8.90 -16.22
N CYS A 138 -8.88 9.20 -15.19
CA CYS A 138 -9.25 8.21 -14.20
C CYS A 138 -10.38 7.32 -14.68
N TYR A 139 -10.15 6.01 -14.87
CA TYR A 139 -11.21 5.10 -15.32
C TYR A 139 -12.31 4.86 -14.27
N VAL A 140 -12.08 5.26 -13.02
CA VAL A 140 -13.04 5.12 -11.92
C VAL A 140 -13.98 6.33 -11.84
N CYS A 141 -13.42 7.55 -11.79
CA CYS A 141 -14.21 8.77 -11.59
C CYS A 141 -14.43 9.60 -12.86
N SER A 142 -13.98 9.12 -14.02
CA SER A 142 -14.23 9.75 -15.32
C SER A 142 -14.77 8.74 -16.33
N GLU A 143 -15.38 9.25 -17.40
CA GLU A 143 -15.93 8.44 -18.50
C GLU A 143 -14.86 8.06 -19.54
N THR A 144 -13.57 8.25 -19.24
CA THR A 144 -12.49 7.99 -20.20
C THR A 144 -12.31 6.49 -20.42
N PRO A 145 -12.44 5.99 -21.66
CA PRO A 145 -12.29 4.58 -21.95
C PRO A 145 -10.82 4.16 -21.84
N LEU A 146 -10.61 2.95 -21.31
CA LEU A 146 -9.33 2.26 -21.29
C LEU A 146 -8.99 1.70 -22.67
N VAL A 147 -7.72 1.34 -22.88
CA VAL A 147 -7.27 0.62 -24.07
C VAL A 147 -6.56 -0.65 -23.62
N LEU A 148 -7.00 -1.81 -24.12
CA LEU A 148 -6.34 -3.09 -23.88
C LEU A 148 -5.74 -3.60 -25.18
N GLU A 149 -4.41 -3.65 -25.25
CA GLU A 149 -3.70 -4.33 -26.32
C GLU A 149 -3.61 -5.83 -26.00
N VAL A 150 -4.14 -6.66 -26.90
CA VAL A 150 -4.23 -8.12 -26.70
C VAL A 150 -4.29 -8.85 -28.05
N ASN A 151 -3.81 -10.08 -28.11
CA ASN A 151 -4.03 -10.94 -29.27
C ASN A 151 -5.40 -11.61 -29.21
N THR A 152 -6.37 -11.03 -29.93
CA THR A 152 -7.77 -11.51 -29.92
C THR A 152 -7.98 -12.93 -30.47
N LYS A 153 -6.99 -13.52 -31.14
CA LYS A 153 -7.09 -14.86 -31.74
C LYS A 153 -6.55 -15.95 -30.83
N THR A 154 -5.72 -15.60 -29.84
CA THR A 154 -5.05 -16.57 -28.97
C THR A 154 -5.47 -16.43 -27.52
N THR A 155 -5.76 -15.21 -27.06
CA THR A 155 -6.12 -14.95 -25.66
C THR A 155 -7.56 -15.38 -25.39
N LYS A 156 -7.75 -16.15 -24.31
CA LYS A 156 -9.06 -16.58 -23.83
C LYS A 156 -9.74 -15.48 -23.01
N LEU A 157 -11.07 -15.51 -22.95
CA LEU A 157 -11.83 -14.57 -22.13
C LEU A 157 -11.47 -14.67 -20.64
N ARG A 158 -11.25 -15.89 -20.12
CA ARG A 158 -10.81 -16.14 -18.75
C ARG A 158 -9.58 -15.31 -18.37
N GLU A 159 -8.59 -15.26 -19.25
CA GLU A 159 -7.33 -14.55 -18.97
C GLU A 159 -7.53 -13.04 -18.84
N VAL A 160 -8.40 -12.45 -19.67
CA VAL A 160 -8.75 -11.03 -19.57
C VAL A 160 -9.48 -10.74 -18.26
N ILE A 161 -10.41 -11.60 -17.86
CA ILE A 161 -11.15 -11.44 -16.60
C ILE A 161 -10.20 -11.51 -15.41
N GLU A 162 -9.40 -12.57 -15.30
CA GLU A 162 -8.55 -12.81 -14.14
C GLU A 162 -7.39 -11.80 -14.08
N LYS A 163 -6.65 -11.62 -15.18
CA LYS A 163 -5.41 -10.83 -15.19
C LYS A 163 -5.61 -9.33 -15.38
N VAL A 164 -6.72 -8.90 -15.99
CA VAL A 164 -6.98 -7.47 -16.24
C VAL A 164 -8.12 -6.98 -15.37
N ILE A 165 -9.32 -7.54 -15.52
CA ILE A 165 -10.53 -6.99 -14.89
C ILE A 165 -10.49 -7.17 -13.36
N LYS A 166 -10.22 -8.38 -12.86
CA LYS A 166 -10.12 -8.64 -11.42
C LYS A 166 -8.79 -8.16 -10.85
N SER A 167 -7.67 -8.58 -11.44
CA SER A 167 -6.35 -8.29 -10.87
C SER A 167 -5.88 -6.84 -11.03
N LYS A 168 -6.07 -6.20 -12.19
CA LYS A 168 -5.56 -4.83 -12.45
C LYS A 168 -6.61 -3.75 -12.21
N LEU A 169 -7.88 -4.00 -12.54
CA LEU A 169 -8.98 -3.05 -12.33
C LEU A 169 -9.71 -3.24 -10.98
N GLY A 170 -9.43 -4.34 -10.26
CA GLY A 170 -9.97 -4.54 -8.91
C GLY A 170 -11.48 -4.78 -8.87
N MET A 171 -12.09 -5.21 -9.98
CA MET A 171 -13.51 -5.58 -10.00
C MET A 171 -13.72 -6.93 -9.32
N ASN A 172 -14.78 -7.04 -8.52
CA ASN A 172 -15.13 -8.23 -7.75
C ASN A 172 -16.02 -9.18 -8.54
N LEU A 173 -17.15 -8.67 -9.04
CA LEU A 173 -18.21 -9.40 -9.73
C LEU A 173 -18.48 -8.75 -11.10
N PRO A 174 -17.59 -8.93 -12.08
CA PRO A 174 -17.69 -8.24 -13.34
C PRO A 174 -18.76 -8.83 -14.26
N LEU A 175 -19.61 -7.96 -14.80
CA LEU A 175 -20.49 -8.19 -15.93
C LEU A 175 -19.86 -7.58 -17.18
N ILE A 176 -19.76 -8.37 -18.26
CA ILE A 176 -19.07 -7.98 -19.51
C ILE A 176 -20.05 -8.00 -20.68
N MET A 177 -20.23 -6.84 -21.30
CA MET A 177 -21.01 -6.67 -22.52
C MET A 177 -20.15 -6.28 -23.73
N VAL A 178 -20.53 -6.82 -24.88
CA VAL A 178 -20.01 -6.42 -26.21
C VAL A 178 -21.18 -5.88 -27.02
N GLY A 179 -21.25 -4.56 -27.16
CA GLY A 179 -22.45 -3.90 -27.70
C GLY A 179 -23.67 -4.18 -26.82
N ALA A 180 -24.67 -4.87 -27.37
CA ALA A 180 -25.88 -5.27 -26.65
C ALA A 180 -25.85 -6.74 -26.16
N THR A 181 -24.76 -7.46 -26.41
CA THR A 181 -24.64 -8.88 -26.05
C THR A 181 -23.93 -9.03 -24.72
N LEU A 182 -24.60 -9.63 -23.75
CA LEU A 182 -23.99 -10.10 -22.50
C LEU A 182 -23.14 -11.33 -22.79
N VAL A 183 -21.83 -11.23 -22.53
CA VAL A 183 -20.87 -12.30 -22.84
C VAL A 183 -20.50 -13.10 -21.60
N PHE A 184 -20.47 -12.44 -20.45
CA PHE A 184 -20.10 -13.02 -19.17
C PHE A 184 -20.69 -12.21 -18.03
N GLU A 185 -21.11 -12.91 -16.98
CA GLU A 185 -21.52 -12.33 -15.69
C GLU A 185 -20.96 -13.23 -14.58
N ASP A 186 -20.48 -12.59 -13.52
CA ASP A 186 -20.03 -13.26 -12.30
C ASP A 186 -21.00 -12.92 -11.17
N GLY A 187 -21.56 -13.94 -10.52
CA GLY A 187 -22.59 -13.76 -9.51
C GLY A 187 -23.06 -15.09 -8.95
N GLU A 188 -23.63 -15.05 -7.75
CA GLU A 188 -24.14 -16.25 -7.06
C GLU A 188 -25.59 -16.58 -7.46
N ASP A 189 -26.30 -15.65 -8.10
CA ASP A 189 -27.73 -15.75 -8.43
C ASP A 189 -28.00 -16.22 -9.88
N LEU A 190 -26.99 -16.80 -10.55
CA LEU A 190 -27.10 -17.27 -11.95
C LEU A 190 -27.76 -18.65 -12.03
N GLU A 191 -28.58 -18.85 -13.06
CA GLU A 191 -29.18 -20.17 -13.34
C GLU A 191 -28.11 -21.16 -13.82
N GLU A 192 -28.33 -22.47 -13.61
CA GLU A 192 -27.32 -23.50 -13.94
C GLU A 192 -26.92 -23.51 -15.43
N ASP A 193 -27.85 -23.19 -16.32
CA ASP A 193 -27.62 -23.11 -17.76
C ASP A 193 -26.84 -21.84 -18.16
N GLU A 194 -27.06 -20.72 -17.47
CA GLU A 194 -26.27 -19.50 -17.61
C GLU A 194 -24.82 -19.74 -17.20
N ILE A 195 -24.60 -20.36 -16.04
CA ILE A 195 -23.27 -20.74 -15.54
C ILE A 195 -22.56 -21.64 -16.56
N ALA A 196 -23.25 -22.65 -17.08
CA ALA A 196 -22.69 -23.54 -18.09
C ALA A 196 -22.32 -22.79 -19.38
N ASN A 197 -23.15 -21.85 -19.83
CA ASN A 197 -22.88 -21.05 -21.02
C ASN A 197 -21.69 -20.10 -20.83
N TYR A 198 -21.60 -19.42 -19.68
CA TYR A 198 -20.46 -18.56 -19.36
C TYR A 198 -19.17 -19.36 -19.21
N ALA A 199 -19.21 -20.56 -18.62
CA ALA A 199 -18.07 -21.46 -18.56
C ALA A 199 -17.56 -21.85 -19.96
N LEU A 200 -18.46 -22.04 -20.93
CA LEU A 200 -18.07 -22.26 -22.32
C LEU A 200 -17.43 -21.02 -22.95
N ASN A 201 -17.93 -19.82 -22.63
CA ASN A 201 -17.36 -18.57 -23.15
C ASN A 201 -15.97 -18.27 -22.56
N LEU A 202 -15.73 -18.62 -21.30
CA LEU A 202 -14.43 -18.44 -20.64
C LEU A 202 -13.28 -19.13 -21.38
N GLU A 203 -13.54 -20.30 -21.98
CA GLU A 203 -12.53 -21.08 -22.70
C GLU A 203 -12.37 -20.70 -24.17
N LYS A 204 -13.28 -19.90 -24.73
CA LYS A 204 -13.18 -19.38 -26.10
C LYS A 204 -12.18 -18.23 -26.16
N VAL A 205 -11.51 -18.13 -27.31
CA VAL A 205 -10.72 -16.94 -27.65
C VAL A 205 -11.63 -15.75 -27.93
N LEU A 206 -11.12 -14.54 -27.72
CA LEU A 206 -11.91 -13.31 -27.82
C LEU A 206 -12.65 -13.18 -29.17
N ALA A 207 -12.03 -13.58 -30.27
CA ALA A 207 -12.63 -13.53 -31.61
C ALA A 207 -13.78 -14.55 -31.83
N GLU A 208 -13.89 -15.60 -31.01
CA GLU A 208 -14.86 -16.69 -31.14
C GLU A 208 -16.04 -16.58 -30.15
N LEU A 209 -16.09 -15.50 -29.38
CA LEU A 209 -17.19 -15.21 -28.46
C LEU A 209 -18.52 -15.02 -29.21
N PRO A 210 -19.69 -15.21 -28.55
CA PRO A 210 -21.00 -15.02 -29.16
C PRO A 210 -21.15 -13.67 -29.89
N ALA A 211 -20.56 -12.64 -29.31
CA ALA A 211 -20.24 -11.38 -29.98
C ALA A 211 -18.71 -11.32 -30.18
N PRO A 212 -18.21 -11.45 -31.43
CA PRO A 212 -16.77 -11.46 -31.70
C PRO A 212 -16.07 -10.19 -31.24
N VAL A 213 -15.05 -10.35 -30.42
CA VAL A 213 -14.18 -9.26 -29.98
C VAL A 213 -12.98 -9.17 -30.92
N LEU A 214 -12.93 -8.10 -31.69
CA LEU A 214 -11.92 -7.84 -32.72
C LEU A 214 -11.20 -6.52 -32.42
N ASN A 215 -10.26 -6.16 -33.29
CA ASN A 215 -9.62 -4.85 -33.22
C ASN A 215 -10.66 -3.72 -33.33
N GLY A 216 -10.64 -2.79 -32.38
CA GLY A 216 -11.56 -1.66 -32.30
C GLY A 216 -12.88 -1.98 -31.58
N THR A 217 -13.11 -3.22 -31.13
CA THR A 217 -14.27 -3.55 -30.30
C THR A 217 -14.18 -2.86 -28.94
N THR A 218 -15.28 -2.30 -28.46
CA THR A 218 -15.40 -1.77 -27.09
C THR A 218 -16.11 -2.77 -26.20
N LEU A 219 -15.47 -3.17 -25.11
CA LEU A 219 -16.08 -3.91 -24.01
C LEU A 219 -16.65 -2.91 -23.00
N THR A 220 -17.86 -3.17 -22.52
CA THR A 220 -18.39 -2.49 -21.33
C THR A 220 -18.31 -3.46 -20.17
N VAL A 221 -17.60 -3.08 -19.12
CA VAL A 221 -17.47 -3.87 -17.90
C VAL A 221 -18.13 -3.12 -16.75
N GLU A 222 -19.00 -3.79 -16.03
CA GLU A 222 -19.79 -3.23 -14.95
C GLU A 222 -19.72 -4.16 -13.74
N ASP A 223 -19.47 -3.60 -12.57
CA ASP A 223 -19.54 -4.28 -11.28
C ASP A 223 -20.61 -3.57 -10.45
N PHE A 224 -21.79 -4.19 -10.36
CA PHE A 224 -22.92 -3.63 -9.61
C PHE A 224 -22.66 -3.58 -8.10
N HIS A 225 -21.82 -4.48 -7.57
CA HIS A 225 -21.50 -4.49 -6.15
C HIS A 225 -20.64 -3.28 -5.77
N GLN A 226 -19.76 -2.84 -6.68
CA GLN A 226 -18.91 -1.67 -6.50
C GLN A 226 -19.49 -0.37 -7.08
N GLU A 227 -20.67 -0.43 -7.71
CA GLU A 227 -21.22 0.67 -8.53
C GLU A 227 -20.20 1.25 -9.54
N LEU A 228 -19.37 0.36 -10.11
CA LEU A 228 -18.26 0.72 -10.97
C LEU A 228 -18.52 0.28 -12.41
N LYS A 229 -18.32 1.20 -13.36
CA LYS A 229 -18.48 0.94 -14.78
C LYS A 229 -17.35 1.54 -15.58
N CYS A 230 -16.76 0.75 -16.48
CA CYS A 230 -15.75 1.24 -17.40
C CYS A 230 -15.90 0.66 -18.80
N SER A 231 -15.40 1.40 -19.79
CA SER A 231 -15.30 0.93 -21.17
C SER A 231 -13.85 0.62 -21.51
N ILE A 232 -13.61 -0.52 -22.16
CA ILE A 232 -12.27 -0.97 -22.59
C ILE A 232 -12.27 -1.14 -24.10
N ASN A 233 -11.47 -0.33 -24.79
CA ASN A 233 -11.26 -0.45 -26.22
C ASN A 233 -10.18 -1.49 -26.52
N ILE A 234 -10.51 -2.48 -27.34
CA ILE A 234 -9.61 -3.57 -27.71
C ILE A 234 -8.76 -3.15 -28.90
N LYS A 235 -7.44 -3.28 -28.75
CA LYS A 235 -6.47 -3.11 -29.83
C LYS A 235 -5.78 -4.43 -30.08
N HIS A 236 -6.00 -5.00 -31.26
CA HIS A 236 -5.36 -6.27 -31.63
C HIS A 236 -3.87 -6.05 -31.85
N ARG A 237 -3.05 -6.91 -31.25
CA ARG A 237 -1.60 -6.98 -31.47
C ARG A 237 -1.18 -8.44 -31.56
N ASP A 238 -0.47 -8.81 -32.62
CA ASP A 238 -0.11 -10.21 -32.86
C ASP A 238 1.06 -10.68 -31.97
N GLU A 239 2.03 -9.81 -31.70
CA GLU A 239 3.30 -10.14 -31.02
C GLU A 239 3.55 -9.28 -29.77
N PHE A 240 3.97 -9.94 -28.68
CA PHE A 240 4.32 -9.32 -27.40
C PHE A 240 5.76 -9.70 -27.01
N ASP A 241 6.42 -8.80 -26.30
CA ASP A 241 7.77 -9.05 -25.77
C ASP A 241 7.65 -9.97 -24.55
N GLU A 242 8.13 -11.23 -24.65
CA GLU A 242 7.98 -12.22 -23.58
C GLU A 242 8.66 -11.81 -22.25
N GLU A 243 9.67 -10.93 -22.31
CA GLU A 243 10.39 -10.45 -21.12
C GLU A 243 9.65 -9.29 -20.45
N LYS A 244 9.11 -8.36 -21.25
CA LYS A 244 8.43 -7.15 -20.73
C LYS A 244 6.93 -7.33 -20.52
N GLU A 245 6.31 -8.16 -21.34
CA GLU A 245 4.87 -8.34 -21.45
C GLU A 245 4.51 -9.85 -21.35
N PRO A 246 4.89 -10.52 -20.24
CA PRO A 246 4.78 -11.98 -20.13
C PRO A 246 3.33 -12.50 -20.20
N ASP A 247 2.36 -11.64 -19.89
CA ASP A 247 0.93 -11.96 -19.98
C ASP A 247 0.34 -11.78 -21.39
N GLY A 248 1.10 -11.24 -22.34
CA GLY A 248 0.60 -10.94 -23.69
C GLY A 248 -0.50 -9.88 -23.73
N MET A 249 -0.56 -9.01 -22.72
CA MET A 249 -1.62 -8.01 -22.53
C MET A 249 -1.07 -6.71 -21.95
N VAL A 250 -1.43 -5.58 -22.56
CA VAL A 250 -1.06 -4.24 -22.07
C VAL A 250 -2.31 -3.38 -21.90
N LEU A 251 -2.52 -2.91 -20.68
CA LEU A 251 -3.59 -1.98 -20.35
C LEU A 251 -3.04 -0.55 -20.33
N ALA A 252 -3.68 0.34 -21.07
CA ALA A 252 -3.37 1.76 -21.16
C ALA A 252 -4.64 2.61 -20.93
N GLY A 253 -4.47 3.92 -20.75
CA GLY A 253 -5.56 4.83 -20.42
C GLY A 253 -5.78 5.01 -18.91
N TRP A 254 -5.19 4.15 -18.09
CA TRP A 254 -5.04 4.33 -16.65
C TRP A 254 -3.60 4.02 -16.24
N SER A 255 -2.89 5.07 -15.82
CA SER A 255 -1.71 4.89 -14.98
C SER A 255 -2.22 4.67 -13.56
N GLY A 256 -2.35 3.41 -13.16
CA GLY A 256 -2.61 3.08 -11.75
C GLY A 256 -1.53 3.64 -10.82
N PRO A 257 -1.60 3.36 -9.51
CA PRO A 257 -0.47 3.63 -8.63
C PRO A 257 0.78 3.02 -9.26
N VAL A 258 1.81 3.84 -9.47
CA VAL A 258 3.09 3.37 -10.01
C VAL A 258 3.67 2.40 -8.99
N ASP A 259 3.50 1.10 -9.21
CA ASP A 259 4.37 0.11 -8.60
C ASP A 259 5.76 0.38 -9.15
N LYS A 260 6.59 1.00 -8.31
CA LYS A 260 8.02 1.06 -8.56
C LYS A 260 8.52 -0.39 -8.54
N GLN A 261 8.54 -1.04 -9.70
CA GLN A 261 9.52 -2.08 -9.93
C GLN A 261 10.88 -1.43 -9.77
N ILE A 262 11.46 -1.56 -8.57
CA ILE A 262 12.82 -1.14 -8.28
C ILE A 262 13.72 -2.16 -8.98
N THR A 263 14.01 -1.91 -10.24
CA THR A 263 15.20 -2.48 -10.87
C THR A 263 16.39 -1.92 -10.12
N SER A 264 17.08 -2.78 -9.39
CA SER A 264 18.35 -2.49 -8.77
C SER A 264 19.35 -2.04 -9.84
N ASN A 265 19.76 -0.79 -9.78
CA ASN A 265 21.14 -0.42 -10.09
C ASN A 265 21.51 0.76 -9.21
N GLY A 266 22.36 0.47 -8.23
CA GLY A 266 23.04 1.49 -7.45
C GLY A 266 23.95 2.27 -8.37
N GLU A 267 23.53 3.49 -8.71
CA GLU A 267 24.40 4.58 -9.10
C GLU A 267 23.63 5.88 -8.86
N ASN A 268 24.17 6.75 -8.01
CA ASN A 268 23.68 8.11 -7.83
C ASN A 268 23.70 8.83 -9.18
N ARG A 269 22.54 8.91 -9.83
CA ARG A 269 22.28 9.84 -10.93
C ARG A 269 21.03 10.64 -10.60
N SER A 270 21.25 11.92 -10.35
CA SER A 270 20.24 12.96 -10.45
C SER A 270 19.49 12.83 -11.78
N VAL A 271 18.18 12.60 -11.72
CA VAL A 271 17.32 12.56 -12.91
C VAL A 271 16.81 13.98 -13.16
N PRO A 272 16.93 14.50 -14.39
CA PRO A 272 16.41 15.82 -14.75
C PRO A 272 14.89 15.75 -14.92
N SER A 273 14.19 16.73 -14.37
CA SER A 273 12.79 17.02 -14.66
C SER A 273 12.68 17.63 -16.06
N SER A 274 12.13 16.87 -17.01
CA SER A 274 11.71 17.40 -18.31
C SER A 274 10.30 17.97 -18.20
N SER A 275 10.19 19.28 -17.99
CA SER A 275 8.99 20.05 -18.31
C SER A 275 9.42 21.18 -19.24
N ASN A 276 9.01 21.09 -20.51
CA ASN A 276 9.15 22.17 -21.46
C ASN A 276 8.25 23.33 -21.00
N THR A 277 8.86 24.44 -20.60
CA THR A 277 8.25 25.77 -20.64
C THR A 277 9.32 26.79 -20.96
N GLU A 278 8.94 27.71 -21.83
CA GLU A 278 9.75 28.68 -22.56
C GLU A 278 10.50 29.68 -21.66
N ASP A 279 11.61 30.17 -22.22
CA ASP A 279 12.58 31.12 -21.67
C ASP A 279 11.97 32.44 -21.15
N VAL A 280 12.34 32.85 -19.93
CA VAL A 280 12.56 34.28 -19.60
C VAL A 280 13.74 34.41 -18.62
N ASP A 281 14.70 35.22 -19.05
CA ASP A 281 16.00 35.60 -18.47
C ASP A 281 15.91 36.32 -17.11
N GLY A 282 16.93 36.15 -16.25
CA GLY A 282 17.03 36.84 -14.95
C GLY A 282 18.06 36.30 -13.96
N THR A 283 19.35 36.49 -14.26
CA THR A 283 20.54 36.67 -13.39
C THR A 283 20.64 35.97 -12.00
N ALA A 284 21.73 35.20 -11.86
CA ALA A 284 22.20 34.48 -10.68
C ALA A 284 22.77 35.33 -9.54
N GLU A 285 22.66 34.83 -8.30
CA GLU A 285 23.70 34.95 -7.26
C GLU A 285 23.82 33.62 -6.47
N ASP A 286 25.04 33.09 -6.44
CA ASP A 286 25.49 31.85 -5.80
C ASP A 286 25.77 32.06 -4.30
N ILE A 287 25.22 31.22 -3.42
CA ILE A 287 25.73 31.04 -2.05
C ILE A 287 25.89 29.54 -1.74
N SER A 288 27.14 29.11 -1.73
CA SER A 288 27.61 27.79 -1.33
C SER A 288 27.51 27.58 0.19
N VAL A 289 26.79 26.54 0.63
CA VAL A 289 26.80 26.06 2.03
C VAL A 289 27.15 24.57 2.06
N LYS A 290 28.21 24.24 2.79
CA LYS A 290 28.76 22.88 2.98
C LYS A 290 27.81 22.00 3.83
N PRO A 291 27.77 20.66 3.62
CA PRO A 291 26.93 19.77 4.44
C PRO A 291 27.57 19.52 5.81
N GLY A 292 26.81 19.78 6.87
CA GLY A 292 27.15 19.49 8.26
C GLY A 292 26.95 18.02 8.64
N MET A 293 27.80 17.56 9.54
CA MET A 293 27.97 16.18 10.03
C MET A 293 26.74 15.67 10.82
N LYS A 294 26.25 14.47 10.49
CA LYS A 294 25.19 13.76 11.24
C LYS A 294 25.69 13.40 12.65
N ARG A 295 24.99 13.83 13.71
CA ARG A 295 25.27 13.43 15.11
C ARG A 295 24.74 12.02 15.39
N LYS A 296 25.52 11.24 16.14
CA LYS A 296 25.24 9.86 16.55
C LYS A 296 24.26 9.81 17.73
N LEU A 297 23.42 8.77 17.73
CA LEU A 297 22.38 8.40 18.69
C LEU A 297 22.87 8.14 20.14
N ASN A 298 24.17 8.28 20.44
CA ASN A 298 24.74 7.88 21.72
C ASN A 298 24.57 8.91 22.85
N GLU A 299 24.26 10.18 22.56
CA GLU A 299 24.12 11.24 23.59
C GLU A 299 22.76 11.23 24.32
N ILE A 300 21.76 10.46 23.83
CA ILE A 300 20.44 10.38 24.47
C ILE A 300 20.41 9.35 25.61
N LEU A 301 21.30 8.35 25.58
CA LEU A 301 21.35 7.29 26.58
C LEU A 301 22.07 7.73 27.87
N GLU A 302 23.11 8.57 27.75
CA GLU A 302 23.87 9.10 28.90
C GLU A 302 23.09 10.13 29.74
N ALA A 303 22.05 10.76 29.15
CA ALA A 303 21.17 11.68 29.86
C ALA A 303 20.11 10.94 30.72
N LYS A 304 19.83 9.67 30.44
CA LYS A 304 18.82 8.88 31.16
C LYS A 304 19.40 8.21 32.41
N GLU A 305 20.67 7.83 32.39
CA GLU A 305 21.34 7.20 33.55
C GLU A 305 21.68 8.19 34.69
N ASN A 306 21.73 9.50 34.43
CA ASN A 306 22.02 10.51 35.45
C ASN A 306 20.80 11.05 36.21
N LEU A 307 19.58 10.64 35.83
CA LEU A 307 18.34 11.04 36.51
C LEU A 307 17.86 10.02 37.55
N ASP A 308 18.31 8.77 37.48
CA ASP A 308 17.89 7.69 38.39
C ASP A 308 18.77 7.56 39.66
N ALA A 309 19.74 8.46 39.88
CA ALA A 309 20.72 8.37 40.97
C ALA A 309 20.44 9.26 42.20
N LEU A 310 19.29 9.94 42.26
CA LEU A 310 18.93 10.79 43.40
C LEU A 310 17.45 10.61 43.74
N GLU A 311 17.12 9.62 44.59
CA GLU A 311 16.08 9.70 45.63
C GLU A 311 15.91 8.35 46.37
N ASN A 312 16.42 8.30 47.60
CA ASN A 312 15.91 7.54 48.77
C ASN A 312 16.86 7.84 49.94
N PRO A 313 16.40 7.95 51.21
CA PRO A 313 15.53 6.97 51.89
C PRO A 313 14.41 7.68 52.72
N SER A 314 13.47 7.11 53.48
CA SER A 314 13.12 5.79 54.04
C SER A 314 11.72 5.99 54.68
N ASP A 315 10.82 5.01 54.65
CA ASP A 315 10.29 4.38 55.88
C ASP A 315 9.17 3.36 55.59
N VAL A 316 9.15 2.38 56.50
CA VAL A 316 8.40 1.14 56.59
C VAL A 316 6.94 1.41 57.01
N ASP A 317 5.92 0.76 56.42
CA ASP A 317 5.17 -0.31 57.10
C ASP A 317 4.04 -0.99 56.30
N SER A 318 3.87 -2.25 56.69
CA SER A 318 2.84 -3.30 56.53
C SER A 318 1.48 -3.10 55.81
N SER A 319 1.13 -4.19 55.09
CA SER A 319 -0.15 -4.93 55.10
C SER A 319 -1.32 -4.52 54.19
N GLY A 320 -1.96 -5.54 53.59
CA GLY A 320 -3.40 -5.54 53.33
C GLY A 320 -3.83 -5.74 51.88
N THR A 321 -3.93 -7.00 51.44
CA THR A 321 -4.78 -7.40 50.30
C THR A 321 -6.25 -7.14 50.65
N GLN A 322 -6.96 -6.31 49.90
CA GLN A 322 -8.43 -6.35 49.82
C GLN A 322 -8.94 -6.06 48.41
N VAL A 323 -9.87 -6.91 48.00
CA VAL A 323 -10.70 -6.90 46.81
C VAL A 323 -11.94 -6.03 47.10
N VAL A 324 -12.31 -5.14 46.18
CA VAL A 324 -13.63 -4.48 46.07
C VAL A 324 -13.85 -4.25 44.57
N GLU A 325 -14.56 -5.13 43.88
CA GLU A 325 -16.01 -5.07 43.57
C GLU A 325 -16.42 -3.82 42.78
N ASP A 326 -16.88 -4.09 41.57
CA ASP A 326 -17.50 -3.20 40.59
C ASP A 326 -18.76 -2.53 41.18
N ASP A 327 -18.98 -1.26 40.86
CA ASP A 327 -20.32 -0.68 40.88
C ASP A 327 -20.43 0.34 39.74
N ASP A 328 -21.38 0.05 38.84
CA ASP A 328 -21.82 0.87 37.74
C ASP A 328 -22.41 2.20 38.25
N ASN A 329 -22.04 3.32 37.63
CA ASN A 329 -22.99 4.41 37.46
C ASN A 329 -22.64 5.31 36.27
N ASP A 330 -23.48 5.22 35.24
CA ASP A 330 -23.62 6.21 34.17
C ASP A 330 -24.05 7.56 34.77
N ASP A 331 -23.35 8.64 34.43
CA ASP A 331 -23.95 9.98 34.51
C ASP A 331 -23.49 10.85 33.32
N LEU A 332 -24.47 11.08 32.43
CA LEU A 332 -24.47 12.01 31.31
C LEU A 332 -24.45 13.45 31.81
N VAL A 333 -23.38 14.20 31.54
CA VAL A 333 -23.32 15.64 31.84
C VAL A 333 -23.82 16.44 30.63
N MET A 334 -25.03 17.00 30.75
CA MET A 334 -25.59 18.04 29.89
C MET A 334 -25.02 19.40 30.30
N PHE A 335 -24.56 20.21 29.35
CA PHE A 335 -24.18 21.61 29.58
C PHE A 335 -25.34 22.53 29.21
N ASP A 336 -25.88 23.25 30.19
CA ASP A 336 -26.85 24.34 30.00
C ASP A 336 -26.12 25.68 29.73
N GLU A 337 -26.63 26.42 28.75
CA GLU A 337 -26.22 27.80 28.43
C GLU A 337 -26.89 28.85 29.36
N ASP A 338 -26.04 29.74 29.89
CA ASP A 338 -26.12 31.18 30.24
C ASP A 338 -27.49 31.86 30.54
N PRO A 339 -27.60 32.74 31.56
CA PRO A 339 -27.39 34.17 31.27
C PRO A 339 -26.88 35.02 32.45
N ARG A 340 -25.91 35.90 32.18
CA ARG A 340 -25.81 37.33 32.60
C ARG A 340 -24.36 37.70 32.96
N GLN A 341 -23.67 38.42 32.05
CA GLN A 341 -23.24 39.79 32.36
C GLN A 341 -22.72 40.52 31.13
N ASP A 342 -23.50 41.54 30.79
CA ASP A 342 -23.31 42.52 29.75
C ASP A 342 -22.31 43.61 30.19
N LYS A 343 -21.59 44.17 29.21
CA LYS A 343 -20.82 45.45 29.21
C LYS A 343 -19.37 45.46 29.74
N LYS A 344 -18.39 45.63 28.82
CA LYS A 344 -17.90 46.96 28.37
C LYS A 344 -16.77 46.82 27.33
N MET A 345 -16.95 47.56 26.22
CA MET A 345 -15.90 47.93 25.27
C MET A 345 -14.67 48.56 25.95
N ARG A 346 -13.48 48.30 25.40
CA ARG A 346 -12.52 49.36 25.05
C ARG A 346 -11.56 48.93 23.93
N LEU A 347 -11.55 49.72 22.88
CA LEU A 347 -10.51 49.75 21.85
C LEU A 347 -9.16 50.19 22.45
N GLN A 348 -8.09 49.51 22.05
CA GLN A 348 -6.92 50.11 21.39
C GLN A 348 -6.22 49.06 20.55
#